data_AF-A0A524MP34-F1
#
_entry.id   AF-A0A524MP34-F1
#
_cell.length_a   1.000
_cell.length_b   1.000
_cell.length_c   1.000
_cell.angle_alpha   90.00
_cell.angle_beta   90.00
_cell.angle_gamma   90.00
#
_symmetry.space_group_name_H-M   'P 1'
#
loop_
_entity.id
_entity.type
_entity.pdbx_description
1 polymer ?
#
loop_
_entity_poly.entity_id
_entity_poly.type
_entity_poly.pdbx_seq_one_letter_code
_entity_poly.pdbx_strand_id
1 'polypeptide(L)'
;MKTARRTAVVFVLLMLGTSAKGQTISNTTFCLPAGSETVSNAAFSGSVTIGCGCTAVQLSGANYYAYAGFHNTYTTRPDLDNDGDGHIDENDPDDDNDQLTDFEELAGTVFLPVTPTDPFRADSDGDCASDHHESIAGTNPKDADSLLRVTRMICDNNAVTIYWSAREGKTYELLTSADIFDLSINPILVDVVTATNGSGEWLETQSACVVTGDVAKAFYLIRAVEE
;
A
#
# COMPACT_ATOMS: atom_id res chain seq x y z
N MET A 1 -89.45 30.26 -44.89
CA MET A 1 -88.37 30.16 -43.88
C MET A 1 -87.09 29.79 -44.61
N LYS A 2 -86.10 30.70 -44.64
CA LYS A 2 -84.83 30.52 -45.37
C LYS A 2 -83.89 29.61 -44.58
N THR A 3 -83.53 28.48 -45.18
CA THR A 3 -82.60 27.48 -44.62
C THR A 3 -81.17 28.05 -44.66
N ALA A 4 -80.63 28.46 -43.51
CA ALA A 4 -79.25 28.95 -43.40
C ALA A 4 -78.27 27.79 -43.57
N ARG A 5 -77.61 27.70 -44.74
CA ARG A 5 -76.45 26.81 -44.96
C ARG A 5 -75.27 27.34 -44.14
N ARG A 6 -74.86 26.61 -43.10
CA ARG A 6 -73.63 26.87 -42.35
C ARG A 6 -72.45 26.35 -43.17
N THR A 7 -71.65 27.25 -43.72
CA THR A 7 -70.39 26.93 -44.39
C THR A 7 -69.37 26.51 -43.33
N ALA A 8 -68.98 25.23 -43.30
CA ALA A 8 -67.88 24.75 -42.48
C ALA A 8 -66.57 25.09 -43.19
N VAL A 9 -65.75 25.95 -42.59
CA VAL A 9 -64.38 26.21 -43.04
C VAL A 9 -63.48 25.16 -42.38
N VAL A 10 -62.94 24.24 -43.18
CA VAL A 10 -61.95 23.25 -42.72
C VAL A 10 -60.57 23.90 -42.79
N PHE A 11 -59.93 24.09 -41.64
CA PHE A 11 -58.51 24.43 -41.58
C PHE A 11 -57.70 23.13 -41.57
N VAL A 12 -56.89 22.93 -42.61
CA VAL A 12 -55.87 21.87 -42.65
C VAL A 12 -54.66 22.38 -41.89
N LEU A 13 -54.41 21.84 -40.70
CA LEU A 13 -53.19 22.11 -39.94
C LEU A 13 -52.18 21.01 -40.25
N LEU A 14 -51.19 21.33 -41.09
CA LEU A 14 -50.05 20.46 -41.34
C LEU A 14 -49.09 20.56 -40.14
N MET A 15 -49.28 19.70 -39.14
CA MET A 15 -48.26 19.49 -38.11
C MET A 15 -47.12 18.69 -38.74
N LEU A 16 -46.06 19.38 -39.18
CA LEU A 16 -44.77 18.76 -39.46
C LEU A 16 -44.21 18.28 -38.12
N GLY A 17 -44.57 17.06 -37.73
CA GLY A 17 -43.92 16.34 -36.66
C GLY A 17 -42.46 16.17 -37.03
N THR A 18 -41.59 16.91 -36.36
CA THR A 18 -40.15 16.75 -36.47
C THR A 18 -39.81 15.31 -36.11
N SER A 19 -39.12 14.64 -37.05
CA SER A 19 -38.49 13.35 -36.88
C SER A 19 -37.96 13.18 -35.45
N ALA A 20 -38.45 12.16 -34.74
CA ALA A 20 -37.70 11.61 -33.63
C ALA A 20 -36.40 11.10 -34.24
N LYS A 21 -35.36 11.93 -34.20
CA LYS A 21 -34.00 11.43 -34.38
C LYS A 21 -33.83 10.42 -33.26
N GLY A 22 -33.90 9.14 -33.59
CA GLY A 22 -33.26 8.13 -32.75
C GLY A 22 -31.86 8.67 -32.52
N GLN A 23 -31.52 8.97 -31.27
CA GLN A 23 -30.13 9.18 -30.93
C GLN A 23 -29.46 7.84 -31.22
N THR A 24 -28.74 7.77 -32.33
CA THR A 24 -27.71 6.76 -32.50
C THR A 24 -26.68 7.07 -31.42
N ILE A 25 -26.83 6.43 -30.27
CA ILE A 25 -25.78 6.39 -29.25
C ILE A 25 -24.71 5.47 -29.86
N SER A 26 -23.78 6.07 -30.60
CA SER A 26 -22.58 5.38 -31.04
C SER A 26 -21.67 5.26 -29.82
N ASN A 27 -21.71 4.10 -29.15
CA ASN A 27 -20.74 3.77 -28.13
C ASN A 27 -19.40 3.49 -28.83
N THR A 28 -18.52 4.48 -28.86
CA THR A 28 -17.17 4.34 -29.40
C THR A 28 -16.18 4.33 -28.25
N THR A 29 -15.62 3.17 -27.94
CA THR A 29 -14.42 3.08 -27.10
C THR A 29 -13.25 3.58 -27.93
N PHE A 30 -12.49 4.54 -27.41
CA PHE A 30 -11.24 5.01 -28.01
C PHE A 30 -10.11 4.86 -26.99
N CYS A 31 -8.96 4.32 -27.43
CA CYS A 31 -7.73 4.46 -26.67
C CYS A 31 -7.04 5.74 -27.16
N LEU A 32 -6.68 6.61 -26.23
CA LEU A 32 -5.86 7.78 -26.55
C LEU A 32 -4.39 7.36 -26.44
N PRO A 33 -3.60 7.39 -27.54
CA PRO A 33 -2.14 7.36 -27.43
C PRO A 33 -1.68 8.64 -26.71
N ALA A 34 -0.46 8.63 -26.15
CA ALA A 34 0.10 9.62 -25.22
C ALA A 34 0.30 11.07 -25.75
N GLY A 35 -0.51 11.54 -26.70
CA GLY A 35 -0.57 12.92 -27.17
C GLY A 35 -1.82 13.63 -26.67
N SER A 36 -1.70 14.94 -26.40
CA SER A 36 -2.83 15.82 -26.08
C SER A 36 -3.80 15.86 -27.27
N GLU A 37 -5.03 15.38 -27.07
CA GLU A 37 -6.11 15.48 -28.04
C GLU A 37 -7.27 16.30 -27.49
N THR A 38 -7.79 17.21 -28.32
CA THR A 38 -8.96 18.04 -28.00
C THR A 38 -10.17 17.48 -28.72
N VAL A 39 -11.09 16.87 -27.97
CA VAL A 39 -12.41 16.47 -28.50
C VAL A 39 -13.38 17.61 -28.22
N SER A 40 -14.04 18.16 -29.27
CA SER A 40 -15.02 19.22 -29.10
C SER A 40 -16.34 18.89 -29.80
N ASN A 41 -17.44 19.26 -29.15
CA ASN A 41 -18.79 19.37 -29.73
C ASN A 41 -19.48 18.08 -30.19
N ALA A 42 -19.21 16.93 -29.56
CA ALA A 42 -20.06 15.76 -29.73
C ALA A 42 -20.63 15.26 -28.40
N ALA A 43 -21.93 14.94 -28.42
CA ALA A 43 -22.63 14.32 -27.31
C ALA A 43 -22.17 12.85 -27.24
N PHE A 44 -21.21 12.58 -26.36
CA PHE A 44 -20.68 11.24 -26.16
C PHE A 44 -21.16 10.66 -24.83
N SER A 45 -21.45 9.37 -24.84
CA SER A 45 -21.54 8.54 -23.64
C SER A 45 -20.67 7.31 -23.93
N GLY A 46 -19.51 7.26 -23.31
CA GLY A 46 -18.51 6.22 -23.58
C GLY A 46 -17.44 6.19 -22.50
N SER A 47 -16.73 5.07 -22.41
CA SER A 47 -15.57 4.88 -21.55
C SER A 47 -14.32 5.37 -22.27
N VAL A 48 -13.51 6.20 -21.60
CA VAL A 48 -12.20 6.66 -22.11
C VAL A 48 -11.13 5.81 -21.46
N THR A 49 -10.26 5.17 -22.25
CA THR A 49 -9.09 4.47 -21.75
C THR A 49 -7.86 5.34 -21.94
N ILE A 50 -7.16 5.59 -20.84
CA ILE A 50 -5.91 6.35 -20.78
C ILE A 50 -4.77 5.33 -20.71
N GLY A 51 -3.82 5.39 -21.65
CA GLY A 51 -2.59 4.58 -21.58
C GLY A 51 -1.69 5.03 -20.44
N CYS A 52 -0.79 4.14 -19.98
CA CYS A 52 0.20 4.46 -18.95
C CYS A 52 1.00 5.72 -19.33
N GLY A 53 1.05 6.71 -18.42
CA GLY A 53 1.93 7.88 -18.53
C GLY A 53 1.29 9.24 -18.87
N CYS A 54 -0.05 9.38 -18.89
CA CYS A 54 -0.71 10.69 -19.04
C CYS A 54 -1.27 11.20 -17.70
N THR A 55 -0.92 12.42 -17.30
CA THR A 55 -1.20 12.97 -15.96
C THR A 55 -2.48 13.81 -15.83
N ALA A 56 -3.17 14.16 -16.93
CA ALA A 56 -4.49 14.81 -16.86
C ALA A 56 -5.19 14.90 -18.23
N VAL A 57 -6.51 14.68 -18.26
CA VAL A 57 -7.40 15.10 -19.36
C VAL A 57 -8.39 16.15 -18.82
N GLN A 58 -8.38 17.36 -19.38
CA GLN A 58 -9.38 18.39 -19.09
C GLN A 58 -10.65 18.12 -19.91
N LEU A 59 -11.69 17.59 -19.28
CA LEU A 59 -13.01 17.42 -19.88
C LEU A 59 -13.87 18.65 -19.56
N SER A 60 -14.27 19.42 -20.57
CA SER A 60 -15.08 20.63 -20.41
C SER A 60 -16.45 20.48 -21.06
N GLY A 61 -17.52 20.64 -20.27
CA GLY A 61 -18.90 20.79 -20.72
C GLY A 61 -19.75 19.51 -20.70
N ALA A 62 -20.68 19.47 -19.73
CA ALA A 62 -21.59 18.38 -19.34
C ALA A 62 -20.99 17.32 -18.41
N ASN A 63 -21.83 16.70 -17.58
CA ASN A 63 -21.48 15.78 -16.49
C ASN A 63 -20.60 14.61 -16.98
N TYR A 64 -19.29 14.77 -16.94
CA TYR A 64 -18.33 13.72 -17.23
C TYR A 64 -17.82 13.12 -15.92
N TYR A 65 -17.84 11.79 -15.84
CA TYR A 65 -17.12 11.04 -14.82
C TYR A 65 -16.03 10.27 -15.56
N ALA A 66 -14.78 10.69 -15.38
CA ALA A 66 -13.63 9.92 -15.83
C ALA A 66 -13.32 8.90 -14.72
N TYR A 67 -13.46 7.62 -15.01
CA TYR A 67 -12.99 6.55 -14.14
C TYR A 67 -11.60 6.13 -14.64
N ALA A 68 -10.59 6.17 -13.76
CA ALA A 68 -9.32 5.54 -14.07
C ALA A 68 -9.58 4.02 -14.20
N GLY A 69 -9.16 3.42 -15.31
CA GLY A 69 -9.37 1.99 -15.49
C GLY A 69 -9.34 1.57 -16.94
N PHE A 70 -8.17 1.13 -17.40
CA PHE A 70 -8.13 -0.07 -18.23
C PHE A 70 -6.75 -0.74 -18.18
N HIS A 71 -6.41 -1.30 -17.03
CA HIS A 71 -5.63 -2.53 -16.99
C HIS A 71 -6.62 -3.67 -16.72
N ASN A 72 -6.99 -4.41 -17.78
CA ASN A 72 -7.71 -5.69 -17.77
C ASN A 72 -8.71 -5.97 -16.60
N THR A 73 -10.00 -5.65 -16.82
CA THR A 73 -11.17 -6.44 -16.35
C THR A 73 -11.38 -6.73 -14.85
N TYR A 74 -10.65 -6.12 -13.91
CA TYR A 74 -11.05 -6.13 -12.50
C TYR A 74 -11.79 -4.84 -12.17
N THR A 75 -12.94 -4.96 -11.50
CA THR A 75 -13.61 -3.83 -10.87
C THR A 75 -12.66 -3.32 -9.80
N THR A 76 -11.87 -2.29 -10.11
CA THR A 76 -11.20 -1.53 -9.05
C THR A 76 -12.32 -0.99 -8.17
N ARG A 77 -12.19 -1.13 -6.85
CA ARG A 77 -13.12 -0.50 -5.92
C ARG A 77 -12.58 0.91 -5.74
N PRO A 78 -13.08 1.92 -6.50
CA PRO A 78 -12.49 3.26 -6.53
C PRO A 78 -12.68 4.03 -5.22
N ASP A 79 -13.22 3.36 -4.21
CA ASP A 79 -13.52 3.79 -2.86
C ASP A 79 -12.85 2.87 -1.81
N LEU A 80 -11.96 1.96 -2.23
CA LEU A 80 -11.14 1.19 -1.31
C LEU A 80 -9.99 2.07 -0.81
N ASP A 81 -9.82 2.02 0.49
CA ASP A 81 -8.89 2.78 1.32
C ASP A 81 -8.55 1.79 2.44
N ASN A 82 -7.53 0.97 2.19
CA ASN A 82 -7.25 -0.23 2.98
C ASN A 82 -6.74 0.09 4.40
N ASP A 83 -6.02 1.18 4.56
CA ASP A 83 -5.47 1.67 5.82
C ASP A 83 -6.32 2.77 6.49
N GLY A 84 -7.24 3.40 5.74
CA GLY A 84 -8.14 4.45 6.22
C GLY A 84 -7.47 5.83 6.32
N ASP A 85 -6.39 6.08 5.59
CA ASP A 85 -5.64 7.34 5.68
C ASP A 85 -6.28 8.50 4.87
N GLY A 86 -7.26 8.16 4.02
CA GLY A 86 -8.02 9.08 3.19
C GLY A 86 -7.48 9.25 1.77
N HIS A 87 -6.42 8.54 1.42
CA HIS A 87 -6.05 8.20 0.06
C HIS A 87 -6.77 6.90 -0.34
N ILE A 88 -7.06 6.77 -1.63
CA ILE A 88 -7.66 5.53 -2.15
C ILE A 88 -6.54 4.70 -2.74
N ASP A 89 -6.60 3.39 -2.59
CA ASP A 89 -5.51 2.46 -2.95
C ASP A 89 -4.96 2.70 -4.36
N GLU A 90 -5.81 3.09 -5.33
CA GLU A 90 -5.33 3.34 -6.70
C GLU A 90 -4.41 4.57 -6.85
N ASN A 91 -4.33 5.43 -5.83
CA ASN A 91 -3.46 6.60 -5.78
C ASN A 91 -2.63 6.67 -4.48
N ASP A 92 -2.68 5.63 -3.66
CA ASP A 92 -1.82 5.47 -2.50
C ASP A 92 -0.56 4.70 -2.93
N PRO A 93 0.65 5.17 -2.61
CA PRO A 93 1.87 4.39 -2.82
C PRO A 93 2.18 3.34 -1.73
N ASP A 94 1.45 3.31 -0.62
CA ASP A 94 1.64 2.43 0.55
C ASP A 94 0.25 2.06 1.13
N ASP A 95 -0.39 1.05 0.52
CA ASP A 95 -1.80 0.68 0.76
C ASP A 95 -2.09 0.17 2.19
N ASP A 96 -1.08 -0.18 2.98
CA ASP A 96 -1.23 -0.64 4.36
C ASP A 96 -0.49 0.19 5.41
N ASN A 97 0.19 1.24 4.96
CA ASN A 97 0.88 2.25 5.75
C ASN A 97 1.90 1.68 6.74
N ASP A 98 2.59 0.61 6.34
CA ASP A 98 3.62 -0.03 7.15
C ASP A 98 5.02 0.58 6.98
N GLN A 99 5.17 1.55 6.05
CA GLN A 99 6.40 2.22 5.61
C GLN A 99 7.21 1.46 4.55
N LEU A 100 6.64 0.43 3.91
CA LEU A 100 7.09 -0.12 2.64
C LEU A 100 6.10 0.28 1.56
N THR A 101 6.59 0.76 0.42
CA THR A 101 5.68 1.05 -0.70
C THR A 101 5.18 -0.25 -1.35
N ASP A 102 3.99 -0.26 -1.96
CA ASP A 102 3.46 -1.46 -2.62
C ASP A 102 4.44 -2.03 -3.65
N PHE A 103 5.22 -1.15 -4.29
CA PHE A 103 6.24 -1.54 -5.25
C PHE A 103 7.38 -2.33 -4.57
N GLU A 104 7.86 -1.87 -3.42
CA GLU A 104 8.93 -2.52 -2.66
C GLU A 104 8.48 -3.88 -2.13
N GLU A 105 7.25 -3.96 -1.66
CA GLU A 105 6.61 -5.17 -1.18
C GLU A 105 6.37 -6.19 -2.29
N LEU A 106 5.79 -5.78 -3.42
CA LEU A 106 5.61 -6.66 -4.59
C LEU A 106 6.94 -7.11 -5.17
N ALA A 107 7.96 -6.24 -5.14
CA ALA A 107 9.30 -6.59 -5.59
C ALA A 107 10.00 -7.53 -4.58
N GLY A 108 9.70 -7.40 -3.28
CA GLY A 108 10.34 -8.13 -2.19
C GLY A 108 11.82 -7.81 -2.00
N THR A 109 12.31 -6.74 -2.62
CA THR A 109 13.75 -6.44 -2.72
C THR A 109 14.34 -5.83 -1.45
N VAL A 110 13.50 -5.38 -0.53
CA VAL A 110 13.91 -4.94 0.80
C VAL A 110 14.36 -6.12 1.67
N PHE A 111 13.94 -7.33 1.32
CA PHE A 111 14.36 -8.57 1.95
C PHE A 111 15.45 -9.28 1.15
N LEU A 112 16.24 -10.06 1.87
CA LEU A 112 17.18 -11.02 1.31
C LEU A 112 16.89 -12.39 1.96
N PRO A 113 16.71 -13.51 1.25
CA PRO A 113 16.40 -13.57 -0.17
C PRO A 113 15.20 -12.68 -0.51
N VAL A 114 15.09 -12.31 -1.78
CA VAL A 114 13.97 -11.50 -2.29
C VAL A 114 12.65 -12.19 -1.90
N THR A 115 11.86 -11.53 -1.07
CA THR A 115 10.66 -12.10 -0.45
C THR A 115 9.54 -11.08 -0.54
N PRO A 116 8.60 -11.23 -1.48
CA PRO A 116 7.49 -10.31 -1.63
C PRO A 116 6.52 -10.39 -0.44
N THR A 117 6.00 -9.24 -0.01
CA THR A 117 4.98 -9.09 1.04
C THR A 117 3.60 -8.81 0.45
N ASP A 118 2.56 -8.70 1.29
CA ASP A 118 1.19 -8.40 0.86
C ASP A 118 0.90 -6.91 1.08
N PRO A 119 0.82 -6.08 0.02
CA PRO A 119 0.69 -4.62 0.16
C PRO A 119 -0.57 -4.11 0.86
N PHE A 120 -1.52 -4.99 1.10
CA PHE A 120 -2.75 -4.65 1.81
C PHE A 120 -2.69 -5.06 3.29
N ARG A 121 -1.53 -5.50 3.78
CA ARG A 121 -1.34 -6.05 5.12
C ARG A 121 0.04 -5.69 5.66
N ALA A 122 0.04 -4.69 6.54
CA ALA A 122 1.24 -4.25 7.24
C ALA A 122 2.02 -5.37 7.95
N ASP A 123 1.37 -6.49 8.25
CA ASP A 123 1.95 -7.71 8.81
C ASP A 123 1.51 -8.89 7.94
N SER A 124 2.41 -9.31 7.04
CA SER A 124 2.15 -10.32 6.02
C SER A 124 1.85 -11.70 6.59
N ASP A 125 2.53 -12.10 7.67
CA ASP A 125 2.45 -13.46 8.22
C ASP A 125 1.63 -13.57 9.52
N GLY A 126 1.25 -12.44 10.09
CA GLY A 126 0.32 -12.32 11.21
C GLY A 126 0.96 -12.47 12.58
N ASP A 127 2.26 -12.21 12.73
CA ASP A 127 3.01 -12.36 13.97
C ASP A 127 3.08 -11.09 14.86
N CYS A 128 2.43 -10.02 14.42
CA CYS A 128 2.38 -8.67 15.01
C CYS A 128 3.66 -7.83 14.86
N ALA A 129 4.65 -8.27 14.08
CA ALA A 129 5.69 -7.41 13.52
C ALA A 129 5.24 -6.89 12.15
N SER A 130 5.52 -5.63 11.82
CA SER A 130 5.24 -5.15 10.48
C SER A 130 6.34 -5.53 9.51
N ASP A 131 6.02 -5.69 8.24
CA ASP A 131 6.96 -6.12 7.20
C ASP A 131 8.16 -5.15 7.14
N HIS A 132 7.92 -3.84 7.30
CA HIS A 132 8.99 -2.85 7.47
C HIS A 132 9.92 -3.16 8.66
N HIS A 133 9.38 -3.39 9.86
CA HIS A 133 10.20 -3.69 11.05
C HIS A 133 10.99 -4.99 10.89
N GLU A 134 10.40 -5.97 10.22
CA GLU A 134 11.05 -7.23 9.90
C GLU A 134 12.22 -7.06 8.93
N SER A 135 12.07 -6.18 7.93
CA SER A 135 13.14 -5.86 6.98
C SER A 135 14.38 -5.29 7.70
N ILE A 136 14.15 -4.47 8.72
CA ILE A 136 15.21 -3.90 9.58
C ILE A 136 15.79 -4.99 10.46
N ALA A 137 14.94 -5.74 11.16
CA ALA A 137 15.32 -6.81 12.08
C ALA A 137 16.02 -7.99 11.41
N GLY A 138 15.80 -8.17 10.11
CA GLY A 138 16.29 -9.30 9.35
C GLY A 138 15.50 -10.58 9.62
N THR A 139 14.22 -10.47 9.98
CA THR A 139 13.31 -11.62 10.11
C THR A 139 12.61 -11.94 8.79
N ASN A 140 11.98 -13.10 8.72
CA ASN A 140 11.29 -13.57 7.52
C ASN A 140 9.80 -13.21 7.56
N PRO A 141 9.30 -12.30 6.70
CA PRO A 141 7.93 -11.78 6.73
C PRO A 141 6.88 -12.75 6.19
N LYS A 142 7.25 -14.02 6.04
CA LYS A 142 6.39 -15.13 5.60
C LYS A 142 6.44 -16.29 6.57
N ASP A 143 7.07 -16.11 7.73
CA ASP A 143 7.24 -17.13 8.74
C ASP A 143 7.11 -16.53 10.14
N ALA A 144 5.89 -16.62 10.69
CA ALA A 144 5.53 -16.09 12.00
C ALA A 144 6.35 -16.64 13.19
N ASP A 145 7.16 -17.69 12.99
CA ASP A 145 8.10 -18.18 14.00
C ASP A 145 9.44 -17.41 13.99
N SER A 146 9.75 -16.70 12.90
CA SER A 146 10.95 -15.89 12.66
C SER A 146 10.81 -14.52 13.32
N LEU A 147 10.95 -14.46 14.64
CA LEU A 147 10.81 -13.21 15.40
C LEU A 147 12.15 -12.71 15.94
N LEU A 148 12.35 -11.41 16.03
CA LEU A 148 13.42 -10.81 16.84
C LEU A 148 13.03 -10.90 18.33
N ARG A 149 13.60 -11.87 19.05
CA ARG A 149 13.28 -12.12 20.46
C ARG A 149 14.49 -12.57 21.27
N VAL A 150 14.49 -12.20 22.54
CA VAL A 150 15.41 -12.79 23.52
C VAL A 150 15.02 -14.25 23.72
N THR A 151 15.93 -15.16 23.36
CA THR A 151 15.72 -16.61 23.42
C THR A 151 16.22 -17.23 24.71
N ARG A 152 17.25 -16.64 25.32
CA ARG A 152 17.81 -17.11 26.58
C ARG A 152 18.51 -15.98 27.34
N MET A 153 18.42 -16.02 28.66
CA MET A 153 19.23 -15.18 29.55
C MET A 153 19.91 -16.07 30.59
N ILE A 154 21.20 -15.85 30.84
CA ILE A 154 21.97 -16.52 31.88
C ILE A 154 22.56 -15.45 32.79
N CYS A 155 22.27 -15.56 34.09
CA CYS A 155 22.86 -14.72 35.12
C CYS A 155 23.90 -15.53 35.89
N ASP A 156 25.14 -15.08 35.90
CA ASP A 156 26.23 -15.68 36.70
C ASP A 156 26.93 -14.59 37.49
N ASN A 157 26.83 -14.67 38.83
CA ASN A 157 27.38 -13.79 39.87
C ASN A 157 27.36 -12.27 39.58
N ASN A 158 28.13 -11.80 38.59
CA ASN A 158 28.30 -10.39 38.23
C ASN A 158 28.18 -10.11 36.72
N ALA A 159 27.62 -11.05 35.96
CA ALA A 159 27.43 -10.98 34.52
C ALA A 159 26.06 -11.51 34.10
N VAL A 160 25.48 -10.86 33.10
CA VAL A 160 24.25 -11.30 32.43
C VAL A 160 24.59 -11.57 30.97
N THR A 161 24.46 -12.81 30.52
CA THR A 161 24.59 -13.16 29.11
C THR A 161 23.21 -13.25 28.49
N ILE A 162 22.97 -12.46 27.46
CA ILE A 162 21.69 -12.39 26.75
C ILE A 162 21.88 -13.02 25.38
N TYR A 163 20.97 -13.91 25.00
CA TYR A 163 20.92 -14.55 23.69
C TYR A 163 19.63 -14.15 22.99
N TRP A 164 19.70 -13.81 21.71
CA TRP A 164 18.54 -13.45 20.90
C TRP A 164 18.63 -14.07 19.50
N SER A 165 17.48 -14.25 18.86
CA SER A 165 17.41 -14.58 17.43
C SER A 165 17.94 -13.41 16.63
N ALA A 166 18.77 -13.71 15.64
CA ALA A 166 19.43 -12.72 14.83
C ALA A 166 19.66 -13.26 13.43
N ARG A 167 20.07 -12.39 12.52
CA ARG A 167 20.39 -12.75 11.15
C ARG A 167 21.79 -12.31 10.78
N GLU A 168 22.57 -13.18 10.16
CA GLU A 168 23.92 -12.85 9.72
C GLU A 168 23.99 -11.57 8.88
N GLY A 169 24.97 -10.73 9.17
CA GLY A 169 25.19 -9.44 8.50
C GLY A 169 24.41 -8.28 9.13
N LYS A 170 23.27 -8.54 9.79
CA LYS A 170 22.51 -7.52 10.50
C LYS A 170 23.18 -7.13 11.81
N THR A 171 23.01 -5.87 12.19
CA THR A 171 23.58 -5.28 13.40
C THR A 171 22.48 -4.96 14.41
N TYR A 172 22.74 -5.31 15.67
CA TYR A 172 21.80 -5.14 16.77
C TYR A 172 22.46 -4.38 17.92
N GLU A 173 21.74 -3.44 18.48
CA GLU A 173 22.11 -2.72 19.69
C GLU A 173 21.49 -3.41 20.91
N LEU A 174 22.35 -3.74 21.88
CA LEU A 174 21.91 -4.15 23.19
C LEU A 174 21.81 -2.92 24.09
N LEU A 175 20.60 -2.65 24.55
CA LEU A 175 20.24 -1.51 25.37
C LEU A 175 19.82 -1.98 26.75
N THR A 176 20.04 -1.15 27.77
CA THR A 176 19.69 -1.48 29.15
C THR A 176 19.15 -0.28 29.91
N SER A 177 18.32 -0.55 30.92
CA SER A 177 17.81 0.47 31.83
C SER A 177 17.54 -0.12 33.21
N ALA A 178 17.60 0.73 34.24
CA ALA A 178 17.16 0.38 35.58
C ALA A 178 15.62 0.37 35.72
N ASP A 179 14.92 1.05 34.82
CA ASP A 179 13.47 1.17 34.79
C ASP A 179 12.91 0.83 33.40
N ILE A 180 11.78 0.12 33.35
CA ILE A 180 11.16 -0.35 32.10
C ILE A 180 10.66 0.80 31.22
N PHE A 181 10.24 1.92 31.82
CA PHE A 181 9.79 3.11 31.08
C PHE A 181 10.97 3.87 30.48
N ASP A 182 12.10 3.94 31.19
CA ASP A 182 13.31 4.56 30.68
C ASP A 182 13.93 3.75 29.52
N LEU A 183 13.61 2.46 29.40
CA LEU A 183 14.10 1.60 28.33
C LEU A 183 13.66 2.06 26.93
N SER A 184 12.47 2.69 26.82
CA SER A 184 11.96 3.23 25.54
C SER A 184 12.25 4.72 25.35
N ILE A 185 12.66 5.44 26.40
CA ILE A 185 12.86 6.90 26.35
C ILE A 185 14.35 7.26 26.34
N ASN A 186 15.12 6.74 27.30
CA ASN A 186 16.55 7.04 27.47
C ASN A 186 17.35 5.79 27.86
N PRO A 187 17.36 4.74 27.02
CA PRO A 187 18.15 3.55 27.30
C PRO A 187 19.65 3.84 27.26
N ILE A 188 20.42 3.05 28.01
CA ILE A 188 21.88 3.06 27.97
C ILE A 188 22.33 2.00 26.96
N LEU A 189 23.13 2.39 25.97
CA LEU A 189 23.76 1.45 25.05
C LEU A 189 24.82 0.62 25.79
N VAL A 190 24.67 -0.70 25.74
CA VAL A 190 25.63 -1.66 26.30
C VAL A 190 26.66 -2.03 25.24
N ASP A 191 26.19 -2.47 24.07
CA ASP A 191 27.03 -2.98 23.00
C ASP A 191 26.32 -2.95 21.65
N VAL A 192 27.10 -3.04 20.57
CA VAL A 192 26.62 -3.15 19.19
C VAL A 192 27.19 -4.45 18.60
N VAL A 193 26.30 -5.37 18.24
CA VAL A 193 26.66 -6.72 17.82
C VAL A 193 26.19 -6.98 16.40
N THR A 194 27.15 -7.19 15.49
CA THR A 194 26.86 -7.72 14.15
C THR A 194 26.80 -9.23 14.20
N ALA A 195 25.68 -9.80 13.79
CA ALA A 195 25.45 -11.23 13.83
C ALA A 195 26.28 -11.97 12.76
N THR A 196 26.74 -13.17 13.09
CA THR A 196 27.62 -14.00 12.26
C THR A 196 27.17 -15.46 12.28
N ASN A 197 27.69 -16.26 11.33
CA ASN A 197 27.44 -17.70 11.24
C ASN A 197 25.96 -18.06 11.07
N GLY A 198 25.28 -17.37 10.16
CA GLY A 198 23.92 -17.66 9.74
C GLY A 198 23.82 -18.97 8.99
N SER A 199 22.64 -19.58 9.03
CA SER A 199 22.35 -20.82 8.31
C SER A 199 20.98 -20.77 7.64
N GLY A 200 20.78 -21.62 6.63
CA GLY A 200 19.59 -21.58 5.79
C GLY A 200 19.58 -20.41 4.81
N GLU A 201 18.49 -20.23 4.09
CA GLU A 201 18.36 -19.16 3.08
C GLU A 201 18.26 -17.78 3.74
N TRP A 202 17.59 -17.70 4.89
CA TRP A 202 17.44 -16.47 5.68
C TRP A 202 18.66 -16.14 6.55
N LEU A 203 19.68 -17.01 6.57
CA LEU A 203 20.89 -16.84 7.36
C LEU A 203 20.60 -16.58 8.85
N GLU A 204 19.59 -17.28 9.38
CA GLU A 204 19.20 -17.19 10.77
C GLU A 204 20.29 -17.75 11.68
N THR A 205 20.47 -17.09 12.82
CA THR A 205 21.47 -17.42 13.83
C THR A 205 21.00 -17.00 15.22
N GLN A 206 21.83 -17.30 16.23
CA GLN A 206 21.67 -16.80 17.59
C GLN A 206 22.87 -15.93 17.93
N SER A 207 22.60 -14.67 18.26
CA SER A 207 23.61 -13.75 18.79
C SER A 207 23.60 -13.74 20.30
N ALA A 208 24.73 -13.38 20.89
CA ALA A 208 24.86 -13.25 22.33
C ALA A 208 25.79 -12.10 22.71
N CYS A 209 25.51 -11.47 23.85
CA CYS A 209 26.38 -10.46 24.45
C CYS A 209 26.44 -10.69 25.97
N VAL A 210 27.63 -10.49 26.55
CA VAL A 210 27.88 -10.59 27.98
C VAL A 210 27.93 -9.18 28.57
N VAL A 211 26.95 -8.88 29.41
CA VAL A 211 26.85 -7.60 30.13
C VAL A 211 27.50 -7.75 31.49
N THR A 212 28.44 -6.88 31.84
CA THR A 212 29.14 -6.91 33.12
C THR A 212 29.21 -5.53 33.78
N GLY A 213 29.40 -5.49 35.09
CA GLY A 213 29.62 -4.25 35.84
C GLY A 213 28.36 -3.37 35.94
N ASP A 214 28.55 -2.05 36.01
CA ASP A 214 27.46 -1.11 36.31
C ASP A 214 26.40 -0.99 35.21
N VAL A 215 26.68 -1.51 34.00
CA VAL A 215 25.71 -1.59 32.89
C VAL A 215 24.83 -2.84 32.97
N ALA A 216 25.08 -3.78 33.89
CA ALA A 216 24.13 -4.85 34.16
C ALA A 216 22.95 -4.28 34.96
N LYS A 217 21.85 -3.93 34.28
CA LYS A 217 20.62 -3.43 34.91
C LYS A 217 19.49 -4.48 34.86
N ALA A 218 18.32 -4.09 35.37
CA ALA A 218 17.16 -4.98 35.48
C ALA A 218 16.45 -5.23 34.15
N PHE A 219 16.49 -4.27 33.22
CA PHE A 219 15.77 -4.33 31.96
C PHE A 219 16.71 -4.22 30.77
N TYR A 220 16.39 -4.97 29.71
CA TYR A 220 17.18 -5.04 28.49
C TYR A 220 16.27 -4.99 27.27
N LEU A 221 16.75 -4.36 26.22
CA LEU A 221 16.10 -4.25 24.92
C LEU A 221 17.12 -4.59 23.83
N ILE A 222 16.68 -5.36 22.85
CA ILE A 222 17.43 -5.55 21.61
C ILE A 222 16.76 -4.69 20.55
N ARG A 223 17.54 -3.86 19.87
CA ARG A 223 17.08 -3.03 18.76
C ARG A 223 17.89 -3.39 17.52
N ALA A 224 17.24 -3.66 16.41
CA ALA A 224 17.91 -3.76 15.13
C ALA A 224 18.26 -2.37 14.60
N VAL A 225 19.42 -2.24 13.95
CA VAL A 225 19.90 -0.98 13.41
C VAL A 225 19.53 -0.89 11.93
N GLU A 226 18.89 0.20 11.54
CA GLU A 226 18.69 0.57 10.13
C GLU A 226 20.05 0.86 9.48
N GLU A 227 20.30 0.30 8.29
CA GLU A 227 21.55 0.48 7.53
C GLU A 227 21.60 1.80 6.74
#